data_AF-A0A4U0F0P3-F1
#
_entry.id   AF-A0A4U0F0P3-F1
#
_cell.length_a   1.000
_cell.length_b   1.000
_cell.length_c   1.000
_cell.angle_alpha   90.00
_cell.angle_beta   90.00
_cell.angle_gamma   90.00
#
_symmetry.space_group_name_H-M   'P 1'
#
loop_
_entity.id
_entity.type
_entity.pdbx_description
1 polymer ?
#
loop_
_entity_poly.entity_id
_entity_poly.type
_entity_poly.pdbx_seq_one_letter_code
_entity_poly.pdbx_strand_id
1 'polypeptide(L)'
;MKNQILKSILGIVMLSLLLTGCSSDNSTDNNDDTNDEIIGVWKPLQAVFIDSSGTMTTDNYSDCEQTGRTTISTNGNFAQTGYYPVTTCGLEFDNTGDWQIVNQNILRITLNGQVDNGNIGDYLIVELTATTLKIDADTDPNSIESEIYVFQKVN
;
A
#
# COMPACT_ATOMS: atom_id res chain seq x y z
N MET A 1 -15.00 -57.61 -18.47
CA MET A 1 -15.85 -57.53 -19.69
C MET A 1 -17.26 -57.11 -19.29
N LYS A 2 -17.64 -55.87 -19.61
CA LYS A 2 -19.03 -55.38 -19.59
C LYS A 2 -19.23 -54.64 -20.90
N ASN A 3 -20.12 -55.17 -21.74
CA ASN A 3 -20.65 -54.50 -22.92
C ASN A 3 -21.59 -53.38 -22.47
N GLN A 4 -21.63 -52.25 -23.19
CA GLN A 4 -22.82 -51.91 -23.96
C GLN A 4 -22.54 -50.73 -24.91
N ILE A 5 -23.17 -50.87 -26.07
CA ILE A 5 -22.99 -50.17 -27.32
C ILE A 5 -23.88 -48.93 -27.30
N LEU A 6 -23.33 -47.74 -27.52
CA LEU A 6 -24.10 -46.56 -27.93
C LEU A 6 -23.62 -46.13 -29.32
N LYS A 7 -24.48 -46.34 -30.32
CA LYS A 7 -24.25 -45.89 -31.70
C LYS A 7 -24.90 -44.52 -31.90
N SER A 8 -24.08 -43.56 -32.34
CA SER A 8 -24.38 -42.55 -33.38
C SER A 8 -25.39 -41.45 -32.99
N ILE A 9 -25.30 -40.17 -33.38
CA ILE A 9 -24.72 -39.46 -34.52
C ILE A 9 -24.50 -37.99 -34.05
N LEU A 10 -23.48 -37.23 -34.50
CA LEU A 10 -23.60 -36.06 -35.41
C LEU A 10 -22.79 -34.90 -34.77
N GLY A 11 -21.89 -34.15 -35.39
CA GLY A 11 -21.37 -34.13 -36.75
C GLY A 11 -20.01 -33.39 -36.74
N ILE A 12 -19.14 -33.79 -37.67
CA ILE A 12 -17.88 -33.12 -37.98
C ILE A 12 -18.20 -31.85 -38.78
N VAL A 13 -17.71 -30.70 -38.32
CA VAL A 13 -17.48 -29.53 -39.17
C VAL A 13 -16.04 -29.07 -38.93
N MET A 14 -15.15 -29.48 -39.83
CA MET A 14 -13.85 -28.84 -40.08
C MET A 14 -14.05 -27.83 -41.20
N LEU A 15 -13.68 -26.57 -40.96
CA LEU A 15 -13.11 -25.59 -41.92
C LEU A 15 -13.06 -24.23 -41.20
N SER A 16 -12.05 -23.39 -41.27
CA SER A 16 -10.63 -23.43 -41.63
C SER A 16 -10.07 -22.10 -41.13
N LEU A 17 -8.77 -22.12 -40.84
CA LEU A 17 -7.90 -20.97 -40.61
C LEU A 17 -8.26 -19.71 -41.42
N LEU A 18 -8.41 -18.59 -40.71
CA LEU A 18 -8.02 -17.27 -41.21
C LEU A 18 -7.21 -16.57 -40.12
N LEU A 19 -5.89 -16.62 -40.30
CA LEU A 19 -4.93 -15.68 -39.73
C LEU A 19 -5.24 -14.30 -40.31
N THR A 20 -5.48 -13.30 -39.46
CA THR A 20 -5.19 -11.86 -39.61
C THR A 20 -5.84 -11.14 -38.42
N GLY A 21 -5.15 -10.44 -37.52
CA GLY A 21 -3.74 -10.11 -37.44
C GLY A 21 -3.41 -9.57 -36.04
N CYS A 22 -2.12 -9.55 -35.72
CA CYS A 22 -1.58 -8.72 -34.66
C CYS A 22 -1.99 -7.27 -34.91
N SER A 23 -2.79 -6.70 -34.01
CA SER A 23 -2.79 -5.26 -33.80
C SER A 23 -2.17 -5.01 -32.44
N SER A 24 -0.93 -4.54 -32.50
CA SER A 24 -0.19 -3.79 -31.49
C SER A 24 -0.39 -4.20 -30.03
N ASP A 25 0.68 -4.76 -29.48
CA ASP A 25 1.03 -4.60 -28.07
C ASP A 25 0.63 -3.21 -27.57
N ASN A 26 -0.34 -3.19 -26.66
CA ASN A 26 -0.34 -2.22 -25.60
C ASN A 26 -0.69 -2.97 -24.33
N SER A 27 0.21 -3.88 -23.92
CA SER A 27 0.39 -4.19 -22.51
C SER A 27 0.81 -2.89 -21.83
N THR A 28 -0.18 -2.06 -21.49
CA THR A 28 -0.03 -1.11 -20.41
C THR A 28 0.01 -1.97 -19.16
N ASP A 29 1.20 -2.03 -18.56
CA ASP A 29 1.39 -2.59 -17.23
C ASP A 29 0.30 -2.06 -16.30
N ASN A 30 -0.53 -2.97 -15.78
CA ASN A 30 -1.51 -2.69 -14.73
C ASN A 30 -0.81 -2.49 -13.36
N ASN A 31 0.24 -1.68 -13.31
CA ASN A 31 0.96 -1.32 -12.07
C ASN A 31 0.52 0.05 -11.51
N ASP A 32 -0.58 0.63 -12.01
CA ASP A 32 -0.97 2.02 -11.69
C ASP A 32 -2.05 2.16 -10.60
N ASP A 33 -2.88 1.13 -10.37
CA ASP A 33 -4.02 1.24 -9.44
C ASP A 33 -3.57 1.56 -7.99
N THR A 34 -2.47 0.95 -7.51
CA THR A 34 -1.94 1.21 -6.17
C THR A 34 -1.35 2.61 -6.02
N ASN A 35 -0.74 3.15 -7.09
CA ASN A 35 -0.20 4.51 -7.09
C ASN A 35 -1.33 5.53 -6.99
N ASP A 36 -2.42 5.33 -7.73
CA ASP A 36 -3.57 6.24 -7.72
C ASP A 36 -4.31 6.24 -6.38
N GLU A 37 -4.46 5.07 -5.74
CA GLU A 37 -5.16 4.97 -4.46
C GLU A 37 -4.40 5.60 -3.29
N ILE A 38 -3.06 5.45 -3.25
CA ILE A 38 -2.23 5.97 -2.16
C ILE A 38 -2.03 7.48 -2.21
N ILE A 39 -2.15 8.09 -3.41
CA ILE A 39 -2.05 9.54 -3.57
C ILE A 39 -3.16 10.25 -2.79
N GLY A 40 -2.78 11.24 -1.99
CA GLY A 40 -3.70 12.05 -1.20
C GLY A 40 -3.11 12.56 0.10
N VAL A 41 -3.98 13.09 0.95
CA VAL A 41 -3.65 13.56 2.30
C VAL A 41 -4.22 12.58 3.30
N TRP A 42 -3.38 12.14 4.23
CA TRP A 42 -3.68 11.10 5.20
C TRP A 42 -3.52 11.65 6.61
N LYS A 43 -4.53 11.39 7.44
CA LYS A 43 -4.58 11.73 8.85
C LYS A 43 -4.17 10.49 9.68
N PRO A 44 -3.20 10.57 10.59
CA PRO A 44 -2.84 9.46 11.45
C PRO A 44 -3.97 9.19 12.47
N LEU A 45 -4.20 7.92 12.82
CA LEU A 45 -5.24 7.51 13.79
C LEU A 45 -4.68 6.76 14.99
N GLN A 46 -3.79 5.79 14.76
CA GLN A 46 -3.24 4.93 15.80
C GLN A 46 -1.99 4.19 15.31
N ALA A 47 -1.22 3.65 16.24
CA ALA A 47 -0.22 2.61 16.02
C ALA A 47 -0.65 1.29 16.67
N VAL A 48 -0.38 0.17 15.99
CA VAL A 48 -0.62 -1.18 16.50
C VAL A 48 0.71 -1.91 16.57
N PHE A 49 1.05 -2.42 17.74
CA PHE A 49 2.28 -3.16 18.00
C PHE A 49 1.95 -4.63 18.26
N ILE A 50 2.65 -5.52 17.59
CA ILE A 50 2.59 -6.97 17.85
C ILE A 50 3.99 -7.41 18.26
N ASP A 51 4.12 -8.02 19.44
CA ASP A 51 5.41 -8.54 19.90
C ASP A 51 5.65 -10.00 19.44
N SER A 52 6.84 -10.55 19.70
CA SER A 52 7.20 -11.93 19.32
C SER A 52 6.35 -13.01 19.98
N SER A 53 5.58 -12.69 21.01
CA SER A 53 4.59 -13.61 21.60
C SER A 53 3.23 -13.57 20.89
N GLY A 54 3.05 -12.64 19.95
CA GLY A 54 1.78 -12.33 19.28
C GLY A 54 0.87 -11.42 20.12
N THR A 55 1.37 -10.83 21.21
CA THR A 55 0.57 -9.91 22.04
C THR A 55 0.41 -8.58 21.31
N MET A 56 -0.84 -8.15 21.15
CA MET A 56 -1.17 -6.91 20.46
C MET A 56 -1.42 -5.77 21.45
N THR A 57 -0.80 -4.63 21.22
CA THR A 57 -1.07 -3.35 21.90
C THR A 57 -1.49 -2.31 20.87
N THR A 58 -2.36 -1.38 21.24
CA THR A 58 -2.82 -0.31 20.36
C THR A 58 -2.71 1.03 21.06
N ASP A 59 -1.97 1.94 20.45
CA ASP A 59 -1.79 3.31 20.89
C ASP A 59 -2.64 4.22 20.01
N ASN A 60 -3.77 4.67 20.55
CA ASN A 60 -4.64 5.61 19.87
C ASN A 60 -4.05 7.02 19.95
N TYR A 61 -3.90 7.69 18.81
CA TYR A 61 -3.39 9.04 18.78
C TYR A 61 -4.40 10.03 19.37
N SER A 62 -3.90 10.97 20.17
CA SER A 62 -4.68 12.07 20.72
C SER A 62 -5.16 13.03 19.63
N ASP A 63 -6.11 13.91 19.96
CA ASP A 63 -6.55 14.97 19.05
C ASP A 63 -5.40 15.84 18.55
N CYS A 64 -4.35 16.01 19.37
CA CYS A 64 -3.16 16.74 18.98
C CYS A 64 -2.38 16.01 17.89
N GLU A 65 -2.01 14.76 18.14
CA GLU A 65 -1.26 13.93 17.18
C GLU A 65 -2.05 13.75 15.86
N GLN A 66 -3.37 13.61 15.97
CA GLN A 66 -4.31 13.56 14.85
C GLN A 66 -4.41 14.87 14.04
N THR A 67 -3.75 15.94 14.45
CA THR A 67 -3.57 17.17 13.65
C THR A 67 -2.50 16.98 12.57
N GLY A 68 -1.56 16.05 12.75
CA GLY A 68 -0.52 15.73 11.79
C GLY A 68 -1.07 15.25 10.45
N ARG A 69 -0.32 15.45 9.37
CA ARG A 69 -0.73 15.05 8.01
C ARG A 69 0.42 14.42 7.27
N THR A 70 0.14 13.32 6.59
CA THR A 70 1.02 12.69 5.60
C THR A 70 0.46 12.96 4.21
N THR A 71 1.21 13.60 3.33
CA THR A 71 0.80 13.94 1.97
C THR A 71 1.66 13.19 0.97
N ILE A 72 1.00 12.43 0.09
CA ILE A 72 1.59 11.64 -0.98
C ILE A 72 1.09 12.23 -2.29
N SER A 73 1.97 12.90 -3.03
CA SER A 73 1.59 13.71 -4.19
C SER A 73 1.82 12.98 -5.52
N THR A 74 0.97 13.25 -6.52
CA THR A 74 1.06 12.68 -7.87
C THR A 74 2.41 12.93 -8.57
N ASN A 75 3.14 13.97 -8.17
CA ASN A 75 4.43 14.33 -8.75
C ASN A 75 5.62 13.64 -8.08
N GLY A 76 5.39 12.67 -7.18
CA GLY A 76 6.42 11.97 -6.43
C GLY A 76 6.84 12.65 -5.12
N ASN A 77 6.28 13.81 -4.78
CA ASN A 77 6.64 14.52 -3.54
C ASN A 77 5.92 13.93 -2.32
N PHE A 78 6.65 13.86 -1.22
CA PHE A 78 6.19 13.48 0.10
C PHE A 78 6.30 14.67 1.07
N ALA A 79 5.31 14.82 1.96
CA ALA A 79 5.38 15.73 3.08
C ALA A 79 4.69 15.13 4.31
N GLN A 80 5.23 15.38 5.50
CA GLN A 80 4.68 14.85 6.75
C GLN A 80 4.84 15.86 7.88
N THR A 81 3.76 16.10 8.62
CA THR A 81 3.78 16.87 9.86
C THR A 81 3.31 16.01 11.02
N GLY A 82 3.96 16.13 12.18
CA GLY A 82 3.60 15.47 13.42
C GLY A 82 3.53 16.45 14.57
N TYR A 83 2.63 16.20 15.51
CA TYR A 83 2.39 17.08 16.65
C TYR A 83 2.34 16.27 17.94
N TYR A 84 2.88 16.81 19.04
CA TYR A 84 2.91 16.11 20.33
C TYR A 84 2.42 17.00 21.49
N PRO A 85 1.65 16.44 22.45
CA PRO A 85 1.10 17.20 23.57
C PRO A 85 2.09 17.28 24.76
N VAL A 86 3.15 18.11 24.67
CA VAL A 86 4.04 18.34 25.84
C VAL A 86 3.47 19.37 26.81
N THR A 87 2.98 20.50 26.30
CA THR A 87 2.34 21.60 27.07
C THR A 87 1.27 22.32 26.26
N THR A 88 1.51 22.39 24.95
CA THR A 88 0.57 22.76 23.89
C THR A 88 0.67 21.73 22.79
N CYS A 89 -0.25 21.73 21.83
CA CYS A 89 -0.13 20.88 20.65
C CYS A 89 0.94 21.46 19.70
N GLY A 90 2.21 21.12 19.97
CA GLY A 90 3.36 21.66 19.26
C GLY A 90 3.77 20.79 18.09
N LEU A 91 4.24 21.42 17.01
CA LEU A 91 4.86 20.74 15.87
C LEU A 91 6.15 20.05 16.35
N GLU A 92 6.20 18.73 16.20
CA GLU A 92 7.34 17.90 16.58
C GLU A 92 8.27 17.68 15.40
N PHE A 93 7.71 17.38 14.23
CA PHE A 93 8.44 17.21 12.99
C PHE A 93 7.66 17.73 11.79
N ASP A 94 8.41 18.22 10.79
CA ASP A 94 7.93 18.72 9.50
C ASP A 94 8.91 18.26 8.42
N ASN A 95 8.61 17.08 7.89
CA ASN A 95 9.45 16.36 6.95
C ASN A 95 8.95 16.57 5.53
N THR A 96 9.89 16.71 4.60
CA THR A 96 9.60 16.69 3.16
C THR A 96 10.51 15.67 2.49
N GLY A 97 10.13 15.20 1.31
CA GLY A 97 10.85 14.13 0.66
C GLY A 97 10.24 13.72 -0.67
N ASP A 98 10.65 12.55 -1.11
CA ASP A 98 10.11 11.83 -2.26
C ASP A 98 9.49 10.51 -1.80
N TRP A 99 8.56 9.97 -2.58
CA TRP A 99 7.99 8.65 -2.35
C TRP A 99 7.92 7.84 -3.65
N GLN A 100 7.88 6.51 -3.49
CA GLN A 100 7.59 5.57 -4.57
C GLN A 100 7.08 4.25 -4.00
N ILE A 101 6.28 3.51 -4.78
CA ILE A 101 6.00 2.10 -4.50
C ILE A 101 7.07 1.24 -5.17
N VAL A 102 7.74 0.40 -4.39
CA VAL A 102 8.68 -0.62 -4.87
C VAL A 102 8.10 -2.01 -4.59
N ASN A 103 8.44 -2.98 -5.44
CA ASN A 103 7.99 -4.37 -5.28
C ASN A 103 6.46 -4.54 -5.11
N GLN A 104 5.66 -3.65 -5.73
CA GLN A 104 4.18 -3.60 -5.70
C GLN A 104 3.55 -3.20 -4.36
N ASN A 105 4.17 -3.46 -3.22
CA ASN A 105 3.58 -3.24 -1.91
C ASN A 105 4.52 -2.61 -0.87
N ILE A 106 5.71 -2.17 -1.24
CA ILE A 106 6.60 -1.45 -0.32
C ILE A 106 6.53 0.04 -0.63
N LEU A 107 6.04 0.83 0.32
CA LEU A 107 6.13 2.28 0.29
C LEU A 107 7.53 2.70 0.72
N ARG A 108 8.32 3.26 -0.20
CA ARG A 108 9.62 3.86 0.10
C ARG A 108 9.48 5.37 0.17
N ILE A 109 9.87 5.94 1.31
CA ILE A 109 9.95 7.39 1.54
C ILE A 109 11.42 7.78 1.66
N THR A 110 11.84 8.80 0.92
CA THR A 110 13.18 9.39 1.01
C THR A 110 13.05 10.82 1.52
N LEU A 111 13.61 11.12 2.68
CA LEU A 111 13.49 12.44 3.31
C LEU A 111 14.59 13.39 2.86
N ASN A 112 14.19 14.63 2.56
CA ASN A 112 15.06 15.75 2.22
C ASN A 112 15.61 16.39 3.52
N GLY A 113 16.46 15.68 4.27
CA GLY A 113 17.04 16.19 5.52
C GLY A 113 17.42 15.09 6.52
N GLN A 114 18.01 15.48 7.66
CA GLN A 114 18.35 14.57 8.76
C GLN A 114 17.14 14.40 9.69
N VAL A 115 16.62 13.18 9.80
CA VAL A 115 15.93 12.71 11.00
C VAL A 115 16.84 11.73 11.74
N ASP A 116 16.72 11.65 13.06
CA ASP A 116 17.27 10.53 13.81
C ASP A 116 16.72 9.24 13.18
N ASN A 117 17.61 8.29 12.84
CA ASN A 117 17.37 7.08 12.03
C ASN A 117 17.38 7.17 10.48
N GLY A 118 17.97 8.21 9.89
CA GLY A 118 18.45 8.16 8.49
C GLY A 118 17.51 8.79 7.44
N ASN A 119 17.85 8.63 6.16
CA ASN A 119 17.22 9.39 5.07
C ASN A 119 16.12 8.61 4.32
N ILE A 120 15.92 7.32 4.60
CA ILE A 120 14.98 6.45 3.88
C ILE A 120 14.19 5.59 4.88
N GLY A 121 12.87 5.54 4.72
CA GLY A 121 11.99 4.59 5.40
C GLY A 121 11.25 3.74 4.37
N ASP A 122 11.39 2.42 4.48
CA ASP A 122 10.60 1.44 3.72
C ASP A 122 9.51 0.87 4.62
N TYR A 123 8.29 0.78 4.09
CA TYR A 123 7.15 0.28 4.82
C TYR A 123 6.35 -0.72 3.98
N LEU A 124 5.91 -1.81 4.58
CA LEU A 124 4.99 -2.74 3.92
C LEU A 124 3.57 -2.17 3.93
N ILE A 125 2.94 -2.04 2.77
CA ILE A 125 1.52 -1.70 2.65
C ILE A 125 0.71 -2.93 3.01
N VAL A 126 0.11 -2.90 4.21
CA VAL A 126 -0.74 -3.98 4.73
C VAL A 126 -2.17 -3.84 4.21
N GLU A 127 -2.66 -2.60 4.12
CA GLU A 127 -3.99 -2.29 3.61
C GLU A 127 -3.96 -0.93 2.91
N LEU A 128 -4.51 -0.88 1.71
CA LEU A 128 -4.77 0.36 0.99
C LEU A 128 -6.18 0.29 0.42
N THR A 129 -6.98 1.30 0.72
CA THR A 129 -8.33 1.51 0.19
C THR A 129 -8.54 3.00 -0.06
N ALA A 130 -9.69 3.36 -0.62
CA ALA A 130 -10.08 4.76 -0.83
C ALA A 130 -10.06 5.62 0.45
N THR A 131 -10.20 5.03 1.65
CA THR A 131 -10.29 5.77 2.92
C THR A 131 -9.27 5.38 3.97
N THR A 132 -8.56 4.26 3.79
CA THR A 132 -7.68 3.67 4.82
C THR A 132 -6.34 3.33 4.21
N LEU A 133 -5.27 3.72 4.91
CA LEU A 133 -3.89 3.30 4.64
C LEU A 133 -3.33 2.67 5.92
N LYS A 134 -2.82 1.44 5.84
CA LYS A 134 -2.07 0.77 6.90
C LYS A 134 -0.71 0.37 6.37
N ILE A 135 0.33 0.81 7.07
CA ILE A 135 1.71 0.49 6.72
C ILE A 135 2.44 -0.09 7.93
N ASP A 136 3.23 -1.13 7.72
CA ASP A 136 4.08 -1.76 8.73
C ASP A 136 5.52 -1.28 8.57
N ALA A 137 6.19 -0.95 9.68
CA ALA A 137 7.62 -0.63 9.68
C ALA A 137 8.50 -1.87 9.47
N ASP A 138 7.98 -3.07 9.71
CA ASP A 138 8.59 -4.31 9.24
C ASP A 138 8.19 -4.58 7.78
N THR A 139 9.17 -4.92 6.95
CA THR A 139 8.95 -5.21 5.53
C THR A 139 8.85 -6.70 5.24
N ASP A 140 9.12 -7.58 6.22
CA ASP A 140 8.89 -9.02 6.08
C ASP A 140 7.42 -9.36 6.37
N PRO A 141 6.61 -9.74 5.36
CA PRO A 141 5.21 -10.08 5.56
C PRO A 141 4.99 -11.36 6.38
N ASN A 142 6.06 -12.10 6.70
CA ASN A 142 6.01 -13.30 7.54
C ASN A 142 6.48 -13.04 8.97
N SER A 143 6.87 -11.80 9.30
CA SER A 143 7.24 -11.43 10.65
C SER A 143 6.05 -11.58 11.58
N ILE A 144 6.33 -12.01 12.81
CA ILE A 144 5.34 -12.05 13.89
C ILE A 144 5.33 -10.71 14.63
N GLU A 145 6.45 -9.99 14.60
CA GLU A 145 6.57 -8.66 15.18
C GLU A 145 6.15 -7.63 14.13
N SER A 146 5.35 -6.65 14.55
CA SER A 146 4.80 -5.64 13.65
C SER A 146 4.67 -4.30 14.36
N GLU A 147 4.90 -3.23 13.62
CA GLU A 147 4.60 -1.85 14.02
C GLU A 147 3.78 -1.20 12.91
N ILE A 148 2.46 -1.31 13.03
CA ILE A 148 1.51 -0.89 12.00
C ILE A 148 0.96 0.49 12.31
N TYR A 149 1.23 1.45 11.44
CA TYR A 149 0.64 2.78 11.47
C TYR A 149 -0.64 2.82 10.63
N VAL A 150 -1.71 3.35 11.22
CA VAL A 150 -3.02 3.43 10.59
C VAL A 150 -3.38 4.88 10.30
N PHE A 151 -3.78 5.14 9.06
CA PHE A 151 -4.19 6.45 8.58
C PHE A 151 -5.57 6.41 7.92
N GLN A 152 -6.24 7.55 7.95
CA GLN A 152 -7.49 7.81 7.24
C GLN A 152 -7.28 8.89 6.19
N LYS A 153 -7.82 8.68 4.99
CA LYS A 153 -7.78 9.68 3.92
C LYS A 153 -8.62 10.90 4.31
N VAL A 154 -8.07 12.09 4.10
CA VAL A 154 -8.77 13.36 4.27
C VAL A 154 -9.51 13.66 2.97
N ASN A 155 -10.82 13.84 3.06
CA ASN A 155 -11.68 14.19 1.92
C ASN A 155 -11.54 15.66 1.51
#